data_AF-A0A7L2KNF9-F1
#
_entry.id   AF-A0A7L2KNF9-F1
#
_cell.length_a   1.000
_cell.length_b   1.000
_cell.length_c   1.000
_cell.angle_alpha   90.00
_cell.angle_beta   90.00
_cell.angle_gamma   90.00
#
_symmetry.space_group_name_H-M   'P 1'
#
loop_
_entity.id
_entity.type
_entity.pdbx_description
1 polymer ?
#
loop_
_entity_poly.entity_id
_entity_poly.type
_entity_poly.pdbx_seq_one_letter_code
_entity_poly.pdbx_strand_id
1 'polypeptide(L)'
;TVKDLLELLPEHDLPEHLKSKPCKRCVVVGSGGVLHGLELGDLLNQFDIVIRLNDAPVQGYTDHVGNKTTIRMTYPEGAPLSEQEYPPSSLFLAVLFKRVDFNWLQAMLKNETL
;
A
#
# COMPACT_ATOMS: atom_id res chain seq x y z
N THR A 1 -11.78 -8.86 -19.25
CA THR A 1 -10.83 -8.02 -20.01
C THR A 1 -10.28 -6.93 -19.11
N VAL A 2 -9.25 -6.16 -19.51
CA VAL A 2 -8.76 -5.02 -18.69
C VAL A 2 -9.88 -4.01 -18.43
N LYS A 3 -10.77 -3.80 -19.41
CA LYS A 3 -11.92 -2.91 -19.28
C LYS A 3 -12.87 -3.35 -18.15
N ASP A 4 -13.24 -4.63 -18.14
CA ASP A 4 -14.15 -5.17 -17.11
C ASP A 4 -13.55 -5.05 -15.70
N LEU A 5 -12.22 -5.17 -15.57
CA LEU A 5 -11.54 -4.98 -14.29
C LEU A 5 -11.57 -3.51 -13.83
N LEU A 6 -11.37 -2.56 -14.75
CA LEU A 6 -11.43 -1.14 -14.43
C LEU A 6 -12.82 -0.71 -13.95
N GLU A 7 -13.88 -1.33 -14.47
CA GLU A 7 -15.27 -1.09 -14.04
C GLU A 7 -15.57 -1.58 -12.61
N LEU A 8 -14.73 -2.47 -12.06
CA LEU A 8 -14.86 -3.00 -10.69
C LEU A 8 -14.07 -2.20 -9.64
N LEU A 9 -13.13 -1.34 -10.05
CA LEU A 9 -12.25 -0.64 -9.11
C LEU A 9 -13.01 0.50 -8.40
N PRO A 10 -13.04 0.51 -7.04
CA PRO A 10 -13.82 1.49 -6.28
C PRO A 10 -13.22 2.90 -6.33
N GLU A 11 -11.90 3.02 -6.43
CA GLU A 11 -11.17 4.29 -6.46
C GLU A 11 -9.92 4.14 -7.34
N HIS A 12 -9.63 5.16 -8.15
CA HIS A 12 -8.52 5.18 -9.10
C HIS A 12 -7.60 6.41 -8.92
N ASP A 13 -7.78 7.14 -7.83
CA ASP A 13 -7.10 8.41 -7.61
C ASP A 13 -6.69 8.55 -6.13
N LEU A 14 -5.87 9.55 -5.82
CA LEU A 14 -5.46 9.81 -4.44
C LEU A 14 -6.67 10.22 -3.57
N PRO A 15 -6.68 9.87 -2.27
CA PRO A 15 -7.67 10.39 -1.33
C PRO A 15 -7.76 11.93 -1.39
N GLU A 16 -8.98 12.48 -1.35
CA GLU A 16 -9.25 13.92 -1.52
C GLU A 16 -8.46 14.83 -0.55
N HIS A 17 -8.26 14.38 0.69
CA HIS A 17 -7.49 15.12 1.69
C HIS A 17 -6.01 15.27 1.32
N LEU A 18 -5.47 14.39 0.47
CA LEU A 18 -4.12 14.51 -0.08
C LEU A 18 -4.16 15.37 -1.33
N LYS A 19 -5.11 15.13 -2.25
CA LYS A 19 -5.27 15.91 -3.49
C LYS A 19 -5.30 17.41 -3.22
N SER A 20 -6.11 17.82 -2.26
CA SER A 20 -6.30 19.23 -1.87
C SER A 20 -5.05 19.89 -1.26
N LYS A 21 -4.01 19.14 -0.85
CA LYS A 21 -2.77 19.75 -0.36
C LYS A 21 -1.98 20.42 -1.48
N PRO A 22 -1.61 21.71 -1.35
CA PRO A 22 -0.87 22.44 -2.39
C PRO A 22 0.57 21.91 -2.56
N CYS A 23 1.17 21.37 -1.49
CA CYS A 23 2.46 20.68 -1.51
C CYS A 23 2.31 19.35 -0.78
N LYS A 24 2.88 18.28 -1.37
CA LYS A 24 2.85 16.93 -0.81
C LYS A 24 4.29 16.47 -0.62
N ARG A 25 4.66 16.15 0.61
CA ARG A 25 5.93 15.51 0.94
C ARG A 25 5.72 14.00 0.99
N CYS A 26 6.44 13.30 0.13
CA CYS A 26 6.35 11.85 0.01
C CYS A 26 7.62 11.19 0.53
N VAL A 27 7.47 10.01 1.14
CA VAL A 27 8.57 9.11 1.48
C VAL A 27 8.23 7.70 1.02
N VAL A 28 9.24 7.00 0.49
CA VAL A 28 9.16 5.59 0.12
C VAL A 28 9.94 4.80 1.16
N VAL A 29 9.27 3.85 1.80
CA VAL A 29 9.87 2.99 2.82
C VAL A 29 9.98 1.57 2.25
N GLY A 30 11.21 1.17 1.92
CA GLY A 30 11.52 -0.21 1.52
C GLY A 30 11.57 -1.15 2.73
N SER A 31 11.62 -2.46 2.46
CA SER A 31 11.60 -3.53 3.49
C SER A 31 13.00 -3.91 4.01
N GLY A 32 14.03 -3.11 3.72
CA GLY A 32 15.40 -3.42 4.13
C GLY A 32 15.59 -3.31 5.64
N GLY A 33 16.27 -4.29 6.25
CA GLY A 33 16.53 -4.31 7.70
C GLY A 33 17.39 -3.16 8.24
N VAL A 34 17.94 -2.30 7.37
CA VAL A 34 18.75 -1.13 7.75
C VAL A 34 17.99 -0.14 8.63
N LEU A 35 16.65 -0.13 8.59
CA LEU A 35 15.83 0.75 9.41
C LEU A 35 15.69 0.27 10.87
N HIS A 36 15.99 -1.00 11.14
CA HIS A 36 15.86 -1.57 12.49
C HIS A 36 16.81 -0.88 13.48
N GLY A 37 16.27 -0.48 14.63
CA GLY A 37 17.04 0.24 15.66
C GLY A 37 17.34 1.72 15.37
N LEU A 38 16.95 2.26 14.21
CA LEU A 38 17.15 3.68 13.90
C LEU A 38 16.08 4.61 14.48
N GLU A 39 15.00 4.05 15.01
CA GLU A 39 13.89 4.78 15.65
C GLU A 39 13.31 5.94 14.79
N LEU A 40 13.24 5.73 13.47
CA LEU A 40 12.80 6.76 12.52
C LEU A 40 11.28 6.89 12.42
N GLY A 41 10.50 6.14 13.19
CA GLY A 41 9.05 6.02 12.99
C GLY A 41 8.31 7.36 13.07
N ASP A 42 8.62 8.18 14.08
CA ASP A 42 8.02 9.51 14.24
C ASP A 42 8.43 10.46 13.11
N LEU A 43 9.66 10.35 12.61
CA LEU A 43 10.13 11.14 11.48
C LEU A 43 9.39 10.76 10.18
N LEU A 44 9.27 9.46 9.90
CA LEU A 44 8.59 8.94 8.72
C LEU A 44 7.10 9.29 8.73
N ASN A 45 6.47 9.28 9.90
CA ASN A 45 5.09 9.67 10.10
C ASN A 45 4.80 11.15 9.79
N GLN A 46 5.81 12.04 9.74
CA GLN A 46 5.61 13.45 9.41
C GLN A 46 5.35 13.71 7.91
N PHE A 47 5.61 12.74 7.05
CA PHE A 47 5.33 12.88 5.61
C PHE A 47 3.82 12.84 5.35
N ASP A 48 3.40 13.56 4.30
CA ASP A 48 2.00 13.58 3.86
C ASP A 48 1.61 12.24 3.26
N ILE A 49 2.52 11.66 2.48
CA ILE A 49 2.33 10.38 1.78
C ILE A 49 3.46 9.43 2.17
N VAL A 50 3.10 8.32 2.79
CA VAL A 50 4.03 7.22 3.10
C VAL A 50 3.72 6.04 2.20
N ILE A 51 4.65 5.72 1.31
CA ILE A 51 4.53 4.64 0.32
C ILE A 51 5.30 3.44 0.84
N ARG A 52 4.63 2.30 0.97
CA ARG A 52 5.25 1.00 1.31
C ARG A 52 5.09 0.03 0.16
N LEU A 53 5.95 -0.98 0.14
CA LEU A 53 5.93 -2.01 -0.90
C LEU A 53 5.79 -3.39 -0.28
N ASN A 54 5.12 -4.27 -1.02
CA ASN A 54 5.05 -5.70 -0.74
C ASN A 54 4.58 -6.00 0.70
N ASP A 55 5.10 -7.07 1.31
CA ASP A 55 4.83 -7.52 2.66
C ASP A 55 5.81 -6.91 3.68
N ALA A 56 6.13 -5.61 3.56
CA ALA A 56 6.86 -4.90 4.59
C ALA A 56 5.98 -4.78 5.86
N PRO A 57 6.33 -5.42 6.99
CA PRO A 57 5.51 -5.36 8.19
C PRO A 57 5.66 -3.99 8.88
N VAL A 58 4.53 -3.47 9.37
CA VAL A 58 4.49 -2.27 10.21
C VAL A 58 4.26 -2.67 11.66
N GLN A 59 3.37 -3.64 11.90
CA GLN A 59 3.08 -4.10 13.23
C GLN A 59 4.33 -4.72 13.89
N GLY A 60 4.62 -4.30 15.12
CA GLY A 60 5.83 -4.72 15.83
C GLY A 60 7.11 -3.96 15.44
N TYR A 61 7.06 -3.07 14.43
CA TYR A 61 8.20 -2.27 13.97
C TYR A 61 7.91 -0.76 13.97
N THR A 62 6.80 -0.32 14.56
CA THR A 62 6.31 1.07 14.47
C THR A 62 7.33 2.11 14.89
N ASP A 63 8.14 1.83 15.90
CA ASP A 63 9.15 2.77 16.40
C ASP A 63 10.24 3.00 15.34
N HIS A 64 10.51 2.00 14.51
CA HIS A 64 11.54 2.04 13.48
C HIS A 64 11.03 2.57 12.15
N VAL A 65 9.82 2.18 11.74
CA VAL A 65 9.30 2.42 10.38
C VAL A 65 8.05 3.29 10.34
N GLY A 66 7.51 3.69 11.48
CA GLY A 66 6.28 4.47 11.61
C GLY A 66 5.04 3.61 11.45
N ASN A 67 3.86 4.18 11.74
CA ASN A 67 2.56 3.51 11.66
C ASN A 67 1.66 4.05 10.55
N LYS A 68 2.08 5.10 9.84
CA LYS A 68 1.38 5.65 8.68
C LYS A 68 1.72 4.84 7.42
N THR A 69 0.68 4.47 6.68
CA THR A 69 0.78 3.98 5.30
C THR A 69 -0.34 4.64 4.51
N THR A 70 0.04 5.37 3.47
CA THR A 70 -0.90 6.09 2.60
C THR A 70 -1.13 5.35 1.30
N ILE A 71 -0.07 4.75 0.76
CA ILE A 71 -0.12 3.90 -0.44
C ILE A 71 0.65 2.63 -0.13
N ARG A 72 0.06 1.47 -0.43
CA ARG A 72 0.81 0.21 -0.47
C ARG A 72 0.81 -0.35 -1.88
N MET A 73 1.99 -0.45 -2.47
CA MET A 73 2.20 -1.01 -3.79
C MET A 73 2.59 -2.48 -3.66
N THR A 74 1.86 -3.38 -4.31
CA THR A 74 2.23 -4.80 -4.29
C THR A 74 1.61 -5.57 -5.46
N TYR A 75 1.94 -6.84 -5.55
CA TYR A 75 1.48 -7.83 -6.52
C TYR A 75 1.11 -9.12 -5.76
N PRO A 76 0.43 -10.10 -6.38
CA PRO A 76 -0.15 -11.23 -5.65
C PRO A 76 0.84 -11.95 -4.71
N GLU A 77 2.04 -12.28 -5.20
CA GLU A 77 3.04 -13.03 -4.41
C GLU A 77 3.82 -12.19 -3.39
N GLY A 78 3.68 -10.86 -3.44
CA GLY A 78 4.29 -9.95 -2.49
C GLY A 78 3.28 -9.28 -1.55
N ALA A 79 1.99 -9.58 -1.66
CA ALA A 79 0.95 -8.93 -0.89
C ALA A 79 0.99 -9.34 0.59
N PRO A 80 0.75 -8.41 1.52
CA PRO A 80 0.64 -8.76 2.93
C PRO A 80 -0.40 -9.83 3.21
N LEU A 81 -0.06 -10.75 4.11
CA LEU A 81 -0.95 -11.85 4.52
C LEU A 81 -1.92 -11.43 5.63
N SER A 82 -1.57 -10.41 6.42
CA SER A 82 -2.40 -9.91 7.51
C SER A 82 -3.26 -8.73 7.06
N GLU A 83 -4.57 -8.79 7.36
CA GLU A 83 -5.49 -7.66 7.15
C GLU A 83 -5.03 -6.38 7.86
N GLN A 84 -4.29 -6.52 8.95
CA GLN A 84 -3.79 -5.39 9.75
C GLN A 84 -2.75 -4.54 9.00
N GLU A 85 -2.15 -5.09 7.95
CA GLU A 85 -1.20 -4.38 7.07
C GLU A 85 -1.89 -3.56 5.96
N TYR A 86 -3.24 -3.59 5.90
CA TYR A 86 -4.08 -2.81 4.99
C TYR A 86 -4.93 -1.78 5.75
N PRO A 87 -4.37 -0.60 6.09
CA PRO A 87 -5.15 0.45 6.73
C PRO A 87 -6.35 0.88 5.87
N PRO A 88 -7.56 1.05 6.44
CA PRO A 88 -8.77 1.37 5.67
C PRO A 88 -8.69 2.65 4.85
N SER A 89 -7.87 3.62 5.25
CA SER A 89 -7.68 4.90 4.57
C SER A 89 -6.51 4.91 3.57
N SER A 90 -5.89 3.76 3.32
CA SER A 90 -4.77 3.63 2.40
C SER A 90 -5.22 3.25 1.00
N LEU A 91 -4.51 3.77 -0.01
CA LEU A 91 -4.69 3.37 -1.40
C LEU A 91 -3.87 2.09 -1.65
N PHE A 92 -4.57 1.01 -2.00
CA PHE A 92 -3.93 -0.21 -2.48
C PHE A 92 -3.62 -0.06 -3.98
N LEU A 93 -2.35 -0.17 -4.35
CA LEU A 93 -1.90 -0.09 -5.75
C LEU A 93 -1.40 -1.46 -6.20
N ALA A 94 -2.23 -2.14 -7.00
CA ALA A 94 -1.88 -3.41 -7.64
C ALA A 94 -0.88 -3.19 -8.78
N VAL A 95 0.26 -3.87 -8.71
CA VAL A 95 1.24 -3.97 -9.79
C VAL A 95 1.04 -5.31 -10.49
N LEU A 96 0.65 -5.27 -11.77
CA LEU A 96 0.29 -6.45 -12.55
C LEU A 96 1.44 -6.81 -13.50
N PHE A 97 2.13 -7.92 -13.25
CA PHE A 97 3.27 -8.40 -14.01
C PHE A 97 2.90 -9.44 -15.08
N LYS A 98 1.84 -10.21 -14.84
CA LYS A 98 1.45 -11.35 -15.68
C LYS A 98 -0.07 -11.48 -15.76
N ARG A 99 -0.56 -12.19 -16.78
CA ARG A 99 -2.00 -12.32 -17.06
C ARG A 99 -2.80 -12.84 -15.87
N VAL A 100 -2.24 -13.75 -15.07
CA VAL A 100 -2.91 -14.31 -13.89
C VAL A 100 -3.11 -13.28 -12.77
N ASP A 101 -2.32 -12.20 -12.71
CA ASP A 101 -2.46 -11.16 -11.69
C ASP A 101 -3.80 -10.39 -11.86
N PHE A 102 -4.30 -10.29 -13.09
CA PHE A 102 -5.61 -9.69 -13.36
C PHE A 102 -6.75 -10.54 -12.76
N ASN A 103 -6.62 -11.88 -12.83
CA ASN A 103 -7.60 -12.78 -12.23
C ASN A 103 -7.57 -12.67 -10.70
N TRP A 104 -6.37 -12.59 -10.12
CA TRP A 104 -6.21 -12.39 -8.68
C TRP A 104 -6.85 -11.08 -8.22
N LEU A 105 -6.59 -9.96 -8.90
CA LEU A 105 -7.18 -8.69 -8.53
C LEU A 105 -8.71 -8.71 -8.65
N GLN A 106 -9.23 -9.35 -9.70
CA GLN A 106 -10.68 -9.51 -9.86
C GLN A 106 -11.30 -10.33 -8.71
N ALA A 107 -10.66 -11.44 -8.30
CA ALA A 107 -11.11 -12.26 -7.19
C ALA A 107 -11.09 -11.47 -5.86
N MET A 108 -10.01 -10.71 -5.61
CA MET A 108 -9.91 -9.82 -4.45
C MET A 108 -11.04 -8.78 -4.39
N LEU A 109 -11.35 -8.12 -5.52
CA LEU A 109 -12.42 -7.10 -5.58
C LEU A 109 -13.82 -7.70 -5.39
N LYS A 110 -14.03 -8.94 -5.81
CA LYS A 110 -15.30 -9.66 -5.66
C LYS A 110 -15.42 -10.43 -4.36
N ASN A 111 -14.35 -10.46 -3.55
CA ASN A 111 -14.23 -11.30 -2.37
C ASN A 111 -14.45 -12.79 -2.68
N GLU A 112 -13.81 -13.27 -3.76
CA GLU A 112 -13.86 -14.65 -4.24
C GLU A 112 -12.48 -15.33 -4.05
N THR A 113 -12.47 -16.66 -3.93
CA THR A 113 -11.24 -17.45 -4.05
C THR A 113 -10.90 -17.70 -5.52
N LEU A 114 -9.61 -17.71 -5.85
CA LEU A 114 -9.12 -18.12 -7.18
C LEU A 114 -9.37 -19.60 -7.48
#